data_AF-A0A554SQ55-F1
#
_entry.id   AF-A0A554SQ55-F1
#
_cell.length_a   1.000
_cell.length_b   1.000
_cell.length_c   1.000
_cell.angle_alpha   90.00
_cell.angle_beta   90.00
_cell.angle_gamma   90.00
#
_symmetry.space_group_name_H-M   'P 1'
#
loop_
_entity.id
_entity.type
_entity.pdbx_description
1 polymer ?
#
loop_
_entity_poly.entity_id
_entity_poly.type
_entity_poly.pdbx_seq_one_letter_code
_entity_poly.pdbx_strand_id
1 'polypeptide(L)' 'MKRPTMSRWEAGLLLGIVAYAVVAYLPWTHETTLARVSVFAWMMFGLMIVAPLLGLIVALADKDGE' A
#
# COMPACT_ATOMS: atom_id res chain seq x y z
N MET A 1 -24.06 -9.51 14.67
CA MET A 1 -22.88 -9.33 13.80
C MET A 1 -22.44 -7.87 13.90
N LYS A 2 -21.48 -7.54 14.78
CA LYS A 2 -20.98 -6.16 14.90
C LYS A 2 -20.22 -5.85 13.62
N ARG A 3 -20.62 -4.81 12.88
CA ARG A 3 -19.87 -4.36 11.71
C ARG A 3 -18.52 -3.83 12.23
N PRO A 4 -17.37 -4.29 11.72
CA PRO A 4 -16.11 -3.63 12.01
C PRO A 4 -16.23 -2.21 11.45
N THR A 5 -16.31 -1.24 12.34
CA THR A 5 -16.33 0.17 11.96
C THR A 5 -14.89 0.56 11.66
N MET A 6 -14.53 0.60 10.37
CA MET A 6 -13.23 1.10 9.94
C MET A 6 -13.04 2.53 10.43
N SER A 7 -11.91 2.78 11.07
CA SER A 7 -11.48 4.12 11.43
C SER A 7 -11.21 4.93 10.15
N ARG A 8 -11.38 6.25 10.22
CA ARG A 8 -11.13 7.14 9.07
C ARG A 8 -9.67 7.06 8.60
N TRP A 9 -8.76 6.73 9.51
CA TRP A 9 -7.35 6.52 9.22
C TRP A 9 -7.12 5.23 8.43
N GLU A 10 -7.72 4.12 8.84
CA GLU A 10 -7.63 2.84 8.14
C GLU A 10 -8.22 2.94 6.73
N ALA A 11 -9.37 3.61 6.59
CA ALA A 11 -9.98 3.86 5.30
C ALA A 11 -9.06 4.70 4.38
N GLY A 12 -8.36 5.69 4.93
CA GLY A 12 -7.37 6.50 4.20
C GLY A 12 -6.17 5.68 3.72
N LEU A 13 -5.63 4.81 4.58
CA LEU A 13 -4.54 3.90 4.22
C LEU A 13 -4.96 2.93 3.11
N LEU A 14 -6.16 2.36 3.23
CA LEU A 14 -6.69 1.41 2.24
C LEU A 14 -6.89 2.08 0.88
N LEU A 15 -7.44 3.30 0.86
CA LEU A 15 -7.52 4.14 -0.33
C LEU A 15 -6.15 4.42 -0.94
N GLY A 16 -5.15 4.71 -0.12
CA GLY A 16 -3.77 4.93 -0.56
C GLY A 16 -3.16 3.70 -1.24
N ILE A 17 -3.34 2.51 -0.67
CA ILE A 17 -2.87 1.25 -1.25
C ILE A 17 -3.56 0.99 -2.60
N VAL A 18 -4.88 1.17 -2.65
CA VAL A 18 -5.65 0.97 -3.89
C VAL A 18 -5.20 1.94 -4.98
N ALA A 19 -5.05 3.23 -4.65
CA ALA A 19 -4.56 4.23 -5.59
C ALA A 19 -3.14 3.88 -6.09
N TYR A 20 -2.25 3.48 -5.19
CA TYR A 20 -0.90 3.05 -5.55
C TYR A 20 -0.91 1.82 -6.47
N ALA A 21 -1.74 0.82 -6.17
CA ALA A 21 -1.89 -0.37 -7.00
C ALA A 21 -2.38 -0.02 -8.41
N VAL A 22 -3.39 0.85 -8.53
CA VAL A 22 -3.90 1.30 -9.83
C VAL A 22 -2.78 1.96 -10.65
N VAL A 23 -1.98 2.82 -10.04
CA VAL A 23 -0.85 3.45 -10.72
C VAL A 23 0.19 2.39 -11.10
N ALA A 24 0.51 1.45 -10.21
CA ALA A 24 1.50 0.39 -10.47
C ALA A 24 1.12 -0.49 -11.67
N TYR A 25 -0.14 -0.89 -11.76
CA TYR A 25 -0.66 -1.77 -12.82
C TYR A 25 -1.14 -1.04 -14.07
N LEU A 26 -1.02 0.29 -14.12
CA LEU A 26 -1.36 1.04 -15.32
C LEU A 26 -0.44 0.61 -16.47
N PRO A 27 -0.92 0.53 -17.71
CA PRO A 27 -0.07 0.24 -18.85
C PRO A 27 0.86 1.42 -19.10
N TRP A 28 2.05 1.37 -18.48
CA TRP A 28 3.09 2.36 -18.67
C TRP A 28 3.56 2.32 -20.12
N THR A 29 3.34 3.41 -20.85
CA THR A 29 3.75 3.53 -22.25
C THR A 29 5.27 3.61 -22.42
N HIS A 30 5.99 3.94 -21.35
CA HIS A 30 7.44 4.08 -21.34
C HIS A 30 8.05 3.14 -20.31
N GLU A 31 8.94 2.27 -20.78
CA GLU A 31 9.76 1.44 -19.91
C GLU A 31 10.89 2.28 -19.33
N THR A 32 10.64 2.87 -18.17
CA THR A 32 11.67 3.59 -17.42
C THR A 32 12.45 2.60 -16.57
N THR A 33 13.77 2.65 -16.63
CA THR A 33 14.66 1.86 -15.76
C THR A 33 15.34 2.76 -14.74
N LEU A 34 15.32 2.36 -13.47
CA LEU A 34 16.06 2.99 -12.39
C LEU A 34 17.06 1.98 -11.81
N ALA A 35 18.34 2.35 -11.74
CA ALA A 35 19.43 1.45 -11.30
C ALA A 35 19.46 0.10 -12.06
N ARG A 36 19.22 0.14 -13.38
CA ARG A 36 19.11 -1.04 -14.27
C ARG A 36 17.97 -2.01 -13.95
N VAL A 37 16.99 -1.59 -13.15
CA VAL A 37 15.76 -2.34 -12.84
C VAL A 37 14.57 -1.55 -13.34
N SER A 38 13.54 -2.21 -13.88
CA SER A 38 12.35 -1.51 -14.37
C SER A 38 11.65 -0.79 -13.21
N VAL A 39 11.14 0.41 -13.48
CA VAL A 39 10.32 1.15 -12.50
C VAL A 39 9.10 0.32 -12.10
N PHE A 40 8.53 -0.46 -13.03
CA PHE A 40 7.47 -1.41 -12.71
C PHE A 40 7.89 -2.42 -11.63
N ALA A 41 9.08 -3.02 -11.73
CA ALA A 41 9.59 -3.94 -10.71
C ALA A 41 9.79 -3.23 -9.36
N TRP A 42 10.26 -1.97 -9.36
CA TRP A 42 10.34 -1.15 -8.15
C TRP A 42 8.97 -0.89 -7.52
N MET A 43 7.95 -0.64 -8.33
CA MET A 43 6.59 -0.43 -7.84
C MET A 43 5.97 -1.70 -7.25
N MET A 44 6.20 -2.84 -7.89
CA MET A 44 5.77 -4.14 -7.38
C MET A 44 6.46 -4.50 -6.06
N PHE A 45 7.77 -4.23 -5.97
CA PHE A 45 8.52 -4.36 -4.72
C PHE A 45 7.96 -3.44 -3.63
N GLY A 46 7.64 -2.18 -3.98
CA GLY A 46 6.98 -1.23 -3.10
C GLY A 46 5.66 -1.77 -2.53
N LEU A 47 4.77 -2.31 -3.37
CA LEU A 47 3.52 -2.95 -2.94
C LEU A 47 3.77 -4.09 -1.95
N MET A 48 4.76 -4.95 -2.24
CA MET A 48 5.09 -6.10 -1.41
C MET A 48 5.57 -5.71 -0.01
N ILE A 49 6.22 -4.56 0.13
CA ILE A 49 6.72 -4.05 1.42
C ILE A 49 5.67 -3.18 2.12
N VAL A 50 5.03 -2.27 1.41
CA VAL A 50 4.12 -1.28 1.99
C VAL A 50 2.89 -1.95 2.62
N ALA A 51 2.32 -2.97 1.97
CA ALA A 51 1.14 -3.66 2.49
C ALA A 51 1.37 -4.30 3.89
N PRO A 52 2.38 -5.17 4.09
CA PRO A 52 2.64 -5.74 5.42
C PRO A 52 3.11 -4.70 6.44
N LEU A 53 3.88 -3.69 6.04
CA LEU A 53 4.27 -2.61 6.96
C LEU A 53 3.07 -1.80 7.46
N LEU A 54 2.11 -1.50 6.58
CA LEU A 54 0.88 -0.83 6.99
C LEU A 54 0.05 -1.70 7.93
N GLY A 55 -0.04 -3.01 7.66
CA GLY A 55 -0.67 -3.95 8.59
C GLY A 55 0.00 -3.96 9.96
N LEU A 56 1.34 -3.91 10.01
CA LEU A 56 2.09 -3.83 11.26
C LEU A 56 1.86 -2.50 12.00
N ILE A 57 1.88 -1.37 11.28
CA ILE A 57 1.64 -0.05 11.88
C ILE A 57 0.23 0.02 12.49
N VAL A 58 -0.78 -0.49 11.80
CA VAL A 58 -2.15 -0.54 12.33
C VAL A 58 -2.21 -1.45 13.56
N ALA A 59 -1.61 -2.64 13.50
CA ALA A 59 -1.59 -3.57 14.62
C ALA A 59 -0.86 -3.02 15.86
N LEU A 60 0.18 -2.20 15.67
CA LEU A 60 0.89 -1.52 16.77
C LEU A 60 0.07 -0.35 17.32
N ALA A 61 -0.56 0.45 16.44
CA ALA A 61 -1.38 1.58 16.86
C ALA A 61 -2.62 1.15 17.66
N ASP A 62 -3.23 0.01 17.32
CA ASP A 62 -4.32 -0.57 18.12
C ASP A 62 -3.84 -1.03 19.50
N LYS A 63 -2.58 -1.46 19.61
CA LYS A 63 -1.99 -1.98 20.85
C LYS A 63 -1.61 -0.89 21.86
N ASP A 64 -1.30 0.31 21.36
CA ASP A 64 -1.02 1.50 22.19
C ASP A 64 -2.30 2.26 22.59
N GLY A 65 -3.46 1.89 22.00
CA GLY A 65 -4.77 2.48 22.28
C GLY A 65 -5.62 1.75 23.33
N GLU A 66 -5.16 0.60 23.84
CA GLU A 66 -5.70 -0.13 25.01
C GLU A 66 -4.95 0.24 26.30
#